data_AF-A0A147BTH8-F1
#
_entry.id   AF-A0A147BTH8-F1
#
_cell.length_a   1.000
_cell.length_b   1.000
_cell.length_c   1.000
_cell.angle_alpha   90.00
_cell.angle_beta   90.00
_cell.angle_gamma   90.00
#
_symmetry.space_group_name_H-M   'P 1'
#
loop_
_entity.id
_entity.type
_entity.pdbx_description
1 polymer ?
#
loop_
_entity_poly.entity_id
_entity_poly.type
_entity_poly.pdbx_seq_one_letter_code
_entity_poly.pdbx_strand_id
1 'polypeptide(L)'
;HGWDYRRLVCQHAKVTLEKELSFTMDKIAANFSNYSAWHYRSSLLPKVHPGSREGTVKEDVLLEGAGTILTYIFAYLFSSDCIISVFFGRVMWCSCRFSVLPVSCASEYSLVQNATFTDPGDQSGWFYHRWLTGREKPALDFLLLYISKETRTVTLHLTQQIRIQEVELTVRMNGVPLSLVWHAPSTLLCSPLWYADIPGDALVGDCDNEWKATVRSLDGTEAHADLSVKASEQKARFTGNIPRNHLFSCELSAARTSVLEKELEVCQALHELEPQNKWPLLTCVLLMRALDGSRFREKIEKFLLELSTVDPMRSAYYNDLRSRFVMEIALEGLDANVVCVSFAGKELTCVHHTDHLALVRDVDLSRNRIRSLHPLCFLRSVVRLNLSGNRVLTCLGLEELPHLEWLSLEDNGILLGPTTMVGPC
;
A
#
# COMPACT_ATOMS: atom_id res chain seq x y z
N HIS A 1 -11.20 20.02 15.47
CA HIS A 1 -12.16 19.02 16.00
C HIS A 1 -12.02 18.89 17.51
N GLY A 2 -13.05 18.53 18.28
CA GLY A 2 -12.99 18.51 19.77
C GLY A 2 -11.92 17.58 20.36
N TRP A 3 -11.63 16.48 19.68
CA TRP A 3 -10.56 15.55 20.06
C TRP A 3 -9.15 16.13 19.84
N ASP A 4 -8.96 17.05 18.89
CA ASP A 4 -7.65 17.70 18.70
C ASP A 4 -7.31 18.60 19.88
N TYR A 5 -8.31 19.36 20.34
CA TYR A 5 -8.19 20.19 21.53
C TYR A 5 -7.90 19.34 22.77
N ARG A 6 -8.58 18.20 22.94
CA ARG A 6 -8.27 17.27 24.04
C ARG A 6 -6.82 16.81 23.99
N ARG A 7 -6.30 16.37 22.84
CA ARG A 7 -4.90 15.92 22.71
C ARG A 7 -3.92 17.00 23.16
N LEU A 8 -4.14 18.24 22.72
CA LEU A 8 -3.33 19.39 23.12
C LEU A 8 -3.39 19.62 24.64
N VAL A 9 -4.60 19.67 25.21
CA VAL A 9 -4.79 19.90 26.66
C VAL A 9 -4.19 18.76 27.49
N CYS A 10 -4.41 17.51 27.12
CA CYS A 10 -3.86 16.35 27.80
C CYS A 10 -2.32 16.34 27.76
N GLN A 11 -1.72 16.76 26.65
CA GLN A 11 -0.28 16.92 26.53
C GLN A 11 0.26 17.98 27.51
N HIS A 12 -0.39 19.15 27.58
CA HIS A 12 -0.01 20.20 28.54
C HIS A 12 -0.25 19.81 29.99
N ALA A 13 -1.34 19.09 30.26
CA ALA A 13 -1.69 18.58 31.58
C ALA A 13 -0.90 17.32 31.98
N LYS A 14 -0.01 16.81 31.11
CA LYS A 14 0.81 15.61 31.32
C LYS A 14 -0.03 14.38 31.72
N VAL A 15 -1.21 14.23 31.11
CA VAL A 15 -2.05 13.03 31.29
C VAL A 15 -1.32 11.84 30.67
N THR A 16 -1.29 10.70 31.39
CA THR A 16 -0.61 9.50 30.90
C THR A 16 -1.34 8.88 29.71
N LEU A 17 -0.60 8.18 28.85
CA LEU A 17 -1.17 7.58 27.64
C LEU A 17 -2.17 6.47 27.98
N GLU A 18 -1.99 5.75 29.08
CA GLU A 18 -2.87 4.70 29.58
C GLU A 18 -4.24 5.28 30.00
N LYS A 19 -4.23 6.46 30.63
CA LYS A 19 -5.47 7.17 31.00
C LYS A 19 -6.22 7.64 29.76
N GLU A 20 -5.51 8.12 28.75
CA GLU A 20 -6.12 8.50 27.47
C GLU A 20 -6.66 7.27 26.72
N LEU A 21 -5.94 6.14 26.76
CA LEU A 21 -6.40 4.89 26.16
C LEU A 21 -7.67 4.38 26.87
N SER A 22 -7.72 4.43 28.20
CA SER A 22 -8.92 4.11 28.98
C SER A 22 -10.09 5.04 28.62
N PHE A 23 -9.83 6.34 28.50
CA PHE A 23 -10.85 7.31 28.09
C PHE A 23 -11.44 6.99 26.70
N THR A 24 -10.64 6.52 25.74
CA THR A 24 -11.19 6.07 24.44
C THR A 24 -12.13 4.88 24.60
N MET A 25 -11.83 3.94 25.50
CA MET A 25 -12.69 2.80 25.79
C MET A 25 -14.04 3.26 26.35
N ASP A 26 -14.03 4.17 27.34
CA ASP A 26 -15.26 4.74 27.91
C ASP A 26 -16.13 5.41 26.85
N LYS A 27 -15.51 6.13 25.90
CA LYS A 27 -16.22 6.82 24.81
C LYS A 27 -16.76 5.88 23.74
N ILE A 28 -16.08 4.76 23.48
CA ILE A 28 -16.58 3.71 22.58
C ILE A 28 -17.73 2.95 23.25
N ALA A 29 -17.58 2.57 24.52
CA ALA A 29 -18.63 1.87 25.27
C ALA A 29 -19.92 2.71 25.41
N ALA A 30 -19.78 4.03 25.56
CA ALA A 30 -20.92 4.94 25.58
C ALA A 30 -21.58 5.14 24.20
N ASN A 31 -20.80 5.03 23.11
CA ASN A 31 -21.28 5.18 21.75
C ASN A 31 -20.31 4.52 20.75
N PHE A 32 -20.67 3.34 20.25
CA PHE A 32 -19.84 2.59 19.29
C PHE A 32 -19.70 3.31 17.94
N SER A 33 -20.58 4.25 17.59
CA SER A 33 -20.45 5.10 16.39
C SER A 33 -19.48 6.28 16.59
N ASN A 34 -18.78 6.37 17.72
CA ASN A 34 -17.81 7.43 17.97
C ASN A 34 -16.50 7.21 17.20
N TYR A 35 -16.52 7.47 15.90
CA TYR A 35 -15.38 7.35 14.98
C TYR A 35 -14.08 7.97 15.53
N SER A 36 -14.18 9.11 16.22
CA SER A 36 -13.02 9.80 16.74
C SER A 36 -12.37 9.09 17.93
N ALA A 37 -13.16 8.39 18.75
CA ALA A 37 -12.64 7.56 19.82
C ALA A 37 -11.87 6.36 19.27
N TRP A 38 -12.43 5.66 18.27
CA TRP A 38 -11.74 4.56 17.56
C TRP A 38 -10.44 5.01 16.90
N HIS A 39 -10.49 6.13 16.18
CA HIS A 39 -9.30 6.67 15.53
C HIS A 39 -8.23 7.05 16.56
N TYR A 40 -8.61 7.74 17.64
CA TYR A 40 -7.65 8.11 18.67
C TYR A 40 -7.08 6.87 19.38
N ARG A 41 -7.90 5.85 19.64
CA ARG A 41 -7.46 4.55 20.18
C ARG A 41 -6.39 3.91 19.30
N SER A 42 -6.61 3.84 17.98
CA SER A 42 -5.63 3.31 17.02
C SER A 42 -4.29 4.07 17.03
N SER A 43 -4.31 5.36 17.37
CA SER A 43 -3.09 6.18 17.48
C SER A 43 -2.38 6.10 18.84
N LEU A 44 -3.09 5.68 19.88
CA LEU A 44 -2.59 5.55 21.25
C LEU A 44 -1.98 4.17 21.51
N LEU A 45 -2.61 3.11 21.00
CA LEU A 45 -2.16 1.72 21.22
C LEU A 45 -0.67 1.52 20.88
N PRO A 46 -0.14 1.97 19.72
CA PRO A 46 1.29 1.90 19.42
C PRO A 46 2.20 2.68 20.35
N LYS A 47 1.68 3.69 21.05
CA LYS A 47 2.47 4.52 21.97
C LYS A 47 2.49 3.93 23.37
N VAL A 48 1.39 3.30 23.79
CA VAL A 48 1.28 2.62 25.09
C VAL A 48 2.00 1.28 25.06
N HIS A 49 1.91 0.56 23.95
CA HIS A 49 2.48 -0.77 23.79
C HIS A 49 3.43 -0.81 22.59
N PRO A 50 4.53 -0.04 22.58
CA PRO A 50 5.38 0.12 21.39
C PRO A 50 5.95 -1.21 20.93
N GLY A 51 5.70 -1.54 19.66
CA GLY A 51 6.23 -2.71 18.97
C GLY A 51 7.69 -2.56 18.55
N SER A 52 8.14 -3.46 17.68
CA SER A 52 9.50 -3.45 17.12
C SER A 52 9.78 -2.26 16.20
N ARG A 53 8.73 -1.57 15.71
CA ARG A 53 8.83 -0.43 14.79
C ARG A 53 7.90 0.71 15.21
N GLU A 54 8.17 1.92 14.74
CA GLU A 54 7.32 3.07 15.02
C GLU A 54 5.89 2.82 14.53
N GLY A 55 4.91 3.03 15.41
CA GLY A 55 3.50 2.80 15.09
C GLY A 55 3.04 1.34 15.18
N THR A 56 3.92 0.37 15.46
CA THR A 56 3.50 -1.01 15.72
C THR A 56 3.29 -1.26 17.20
N VAL A 57 2.66 -2.39 17.54
CA VAL A 57 2.49 -2.85 18.93
C VAL A 57 3.26 -4.12 19.20
N LYS A 58 3.67 -4.32 20.45
CA LYS A 58 4.40 -5.51 20.92
C LYS A 58 3.56 -6.79 20.88
N GLU A 59 4.19 -7.91 20.48
CA GLU A 59 3.57 -9.25 20.35
C GLU A 59 3.41 -9.98 21.68
N ASP A 60 4.18 -9.61 22.70
CA ASP A 60 4.28 -10.29 24.00
C ASP A 60 3.37 -9.71 25.10
N VAL A 61 2.82 -8.51 24.92
CA VAL A 61 1.81 -7.89 25.82
C VAL A 61 0.44 -8.61 25.74
N LEU A 62 0.44 -9.83 25.20
CA LEU A 62 -0.68 -10.45 24.55
C LEU A 62 -0.86 -11.93 24.97
N LEU A 63 -0.34 -12.37 26.12
CA LEU A 63 -0.61 -13.71 26.67
C LEU A 63 -1.23 -13.71 28.07
N GLU A 64 -1.42 -12.55 28.71
CA GLU A 64 -2.17 -12.44 29.96
C GLU A 64 -3.62 -12.01 29.66
N GLY A 65 -4.55 -12.96 29.76
CA GLY A 65 -5.98 -12.66 29.66
C GLY A 65 -6.90 -13.75 29.10
N ALA A 66 -6.44 -15.00 28.94
CA ALA A 66 -7.34 -16.13 28.70
C ALA A 66 -7.88 -16.67 30.04
N GLY A 67 -8.73 -15.88 30.69
CA GLY A 67 -9.38 -16.24 31.93
C GLY A 67 -10.74 -15.57 32.04
N THR A 68 -11.79 -16.29 31.64
CA THR A 68 -13.20 -16.01 32.00
C THR A 68 -13.87 -14.78 31.37
N ILE A 69 -14.19 -14.80 30.07
CA ILE A 69 -15.36 -14.05 29.55
C ILE A 69 -16.02 -14.88 28.45
N LEU A 70 -16.85 -15.85 28.85
CA LEU A 70 -17.70 -16.63 27.93
C LEU A 70 -19.16 -16.70 28.42
N THR A 71 -19.60 -15.77 29.28
CA THR A 71 -20.90 -15.91 29.95
C THR A 71 -21.76 -14.65 30.12
N TYR A 72 -21.38 -13.47 29.62
CA TYR A 72 -22.11 -12.24 30.03
C TYR A 72 -22.59 -11.24 28.96
N ILE A 73 -22.61 -11.58 27.68
CA ILE A 73 -23.17 -10.67 26.64
C ILE A 73 -24.26 -11.39 25.85
N PHE A 74 -25.39 -11.65 26.51
CA PHE A 74 -26.65 -12.02 25.84
C PHE A 74 -27.88 -11.31 26.44
N ALA A 75 -27.69 -10.22 27.18
CA ALA A 75 -28.79 -9.48 27.76
C ALA A 75 -28.52 -7.97 27.67
N TYR A 76 -29.55 -7.24 27.22
CA TYR A 76 -29.68 -5.78 27.08
C TYR A 76 -29.20 -5.17 25.75
N LEU A 77 -30.01 -4.42 24.99
CA LEU A 77 -31.46 -4.19 24.94
C LEU A 77 -31.70 -3.35 23.66
N PHE A 78 -32.84 -3.61 23.02
CA PHE A 78 -33.44 -2.80 21.96
C PHE A 78 -33.62 -1.33 22.39
N SER A 79 -33.37 -0.37 21.47
CA SER A 79 -34.27 0.75 21.17
C SER A 79 -33.62 1.82 20.26
N SER A 80 -34.07 1.84 19.01
CA SER A 80 -34.54 2.99 18.19
C SER A 80 -33.65 4.22 17.93
N ASP A 81 -33.43 4.43 16.62
CA ASP A 81 -33.41 5.66 15.83
C ASP A 81 -32.41 6.80 16.16
N CYS A 82 -31.46 7.04 15.25
CA CYS A 82 -31.32 8.37 14.62
C CYS A 82 -30.50 8.34 13.32
N ILE A 83 -31.13 8.90 12.28
CA ILE A 83 -30.58 9.31 10.98
C ILE A 83 -29.55 10.43 11.19
N ILE A 84 -28.45 10.46 10.42
CA ILE A 84 -27.90 11.66 9.76
C ILE A 84 -26.91 11.23 8.66
N SER A 85 -27.25 11.61 7.44
CA SER A 85 -26.40 11.67 6.25
C SER A 85 -25.50 12.91 6.31
N VAL A 86 -24.32 12.86 5.68
CA VAL A 86 -23.70 13.90 4.83
C VAL A 86 -22.16 13.96 4.95
N PHE A 87 -21.53 13.67 3.81
CA PHE A 87 -20.27 14.21 3.26
C PHE A 87 -18.99 14.25 4.09
N PHE A 88 -18.01 13.42 3.67
CA PHE A 88 -16.68 13.93 3.33
C PHE A 88 -16.18 13.23 2.06
N GLY A 89 -16.46 13.87 0.92
CA GLY A 89 -15.72 13.62 -0.32
C GLY A 89 -14.31 14.22 -0.17
N ARG A 90 -13.31 13.49 -0.67
CA ARG A 90 -11.89 13.87 -0.70
C ARG A 90 -11.22 14.01 0.67
N VAL A 91 -10.99 12.87 1.34
CA VAL A 91 -9.74 12.70 2.09
C VAL A 91 -9.00 11.55 1.43
N MET A 92 -7.80 11.87 0.92
CA MET A 92 -6.80 10.91 0.49
C MET A 92 -6.60 9.86 1.60
N TRP A 93 -7.27 8.72 1.47
CA TRP A 93 -6.96 7.47 2.18
C TRP A 93 -6.27 6.48 1.21
N CYS A 94 -5.53 6.99 0.21
CA CYS A 94 -4.58 6.19 -0.56
C CYS A 94 -3.27 5.92 0.21
N SER A 95 -3.03 6.61 1.33
CA SER A 95 -1.82 6.45 2.15
C SER A 95 -2.15 6.33 3.63
N CYS A 96 -3.07 5.42 4.01
CA CYS A 96 -3.31 5.15 5.42
C CYS A 96 -2.00 4.72 6.09
N ARG A 97 -1.66 5.37 7.20
CA ARG A 97 -0.68 4.87 8.17
C ARG A 97 -1.25 3.58 8.77
N PHE A 98 -1.03 2.47 8.07
CA PHE A 98 -1.26 1.13 8.60
C PHE A 98 -0.18 0.86 9.62
N SER A 99 -0.62 0.46 10.81
CA SER A 99 0.23 0.28 11.95
C SER A 99 -0.17 -1.09 12.49
N VAL A 100 0.76 -2.05 12.46
CA VAL A 100 0.45 -3.46 12.73
C VAL A 100 0.42 -3.72 14.21
N LEU A 101 -0.65 -4.41 14.62
CA LEU A 101 -0.65 -5.16 15.86
C LEU A 101 -0.37 -6.64 15.54
N PRO A 102 0.52 -7.28 16.27
CA PRO A 102 0.53 -8.73 16.39
C PRO A 102 -0.74 -9.22 17.12
N VAL A 103 -1.46 -10.11 16.45
CA VAL A 103 -2.09 -11.38 16.88
C VAL A 103 -2.78 -11.59 18.23
N SER A 104 -2.59 -10.84 19.30
CA SER A 104 -3.29 -11.18 20.56
C SER A 104 -3.83 -9.97 21.33
N CYS A 105 -4.66 -9.25 20.59
CA CYS A 105 -5.61 -8.31 21.14
C CYS A 105 -7.00 -8.96 21.18
N ALA A 106 -7.14 -10.14 21.82
CA ALA A 106 -8.43 -10.80 21.93
C ALA A 106 -9.51 -9.83 22.47
N SER A 107 -9.12 -8.92 23.36
CA SER A 107 -9.96 -7.81 23.85
C SER A 107 -10.33 -6.80 22.76
N GLU A 108 -9.42 -6.37 21.88
CA GLU A 108 -9.74 -5.42 20.79
C GLU A 108 -10.52 -6.08 19.65
N TYR A 109 -10.23 -7.34 19.31
CA TYR A 109 -11.05 -8.10 18.37
C TYR A 109 -12.46 -8.31 18.93
N SER A 110 -12.59 -8.66 20.22
CA SER A 110 -13.90 -8.74 20.88
C SER A 110 -14.62 -7.39 20.91
N LEU A 111 -13.89 -6.31 21.19
CA LEU A 111 -14.44 -4.95 21.22
C LEU A 111 -14.98 -4.53 19.85
N VAL A 112 -14.20 -4.75 18.79
CA VAL A 112 -14.63 -4.38 17.43
C VAL A 112 -15.74 -5.29 16.92
N GLN A 113 -15.69 -6.59 17.23
CA GLN A 113 -16.76 -7.53 16.92
C GLN A 113 -18.06 -7.06 17.56
N ASN A 114 -18.07 -6.81 18.87
CA ASN A 114 -19.26 -6.33 19.58
C ASN A 114 -19.83 -5.07 18.92
N ALA A 115 -18.99 -4.11 18.53
CA ALA A 115 -19.43 -2.92 17.82
C ALA A 115 -20.06 -3.26 16.45
N THR A 116 -19.36 -4.03 15.62
CA THR A 116 -19.81 -4.40 14.26
C THR A 116 -20.99 -5.36 14.21
N PHE A 117 -21.27 -6.12 15.28
CA PHE A 117 -22.48 -6.94 15.40
C PHE A 117 -23.66 -6.18 15.99
N THR A 118 -23.41 -5.16 16.81
CA THR A 118 -24.47 -4.34 17.40
C THR A 118 -25.06 -3.37 16.37
N ASP A 119 -24.19 -2.74 15.57
CA ASP A 119 -24.60 -1.92 14.43
C ASP A 119 -23.68 -2.22 13.23
N PRO A 120 -24.00 -3.25 12.43
CA PRO A 120 -23.23 -3.61 11.25
C PRO A 120 -23.17 -2.50 10.19
N GLY A 121 -24.10 -1.54 10.22
CA GLY A 121 -24.12 -0.40 9.29
C GLY A 121 -23.10 0.68 9.63
N ASP A 122 -22.68 0.76 10.91
CA ASP A 122 -21.73 1.77 11.39
C ASP A 122 -20.31 1.50 10.90
N GLN A 123 -19.76 2.46 10.15
CA GLN A 123 -18.43 2.33 9.55
C GLN A 123 -17.27 2.36 10.55
N SER A 124 -17.46 2.87 11.76
CA SER A 124 -16.37 3.17 12.70
C SER A 124 -15.70 1.89 13.19
N GLY A 125 -16.50 0.90 13.57
CA GLY A 125 -16.02 -0.43 13.94
C GLY A 125 -15.25 -1.08 12.79
N TRP A 126 -15.79 -1.02 11.57
CA TRP A 126 -15.13 -1.62 10.39
C TRP A 126 -13.80 -0.96 10.02
N PHE A 127 -13.68 0.37 10.14
CA PHE A 127 -12.40 1.03 9.92
C PHE A 127 -11.36 0.64 10.97
N TYR A 128 -11.78 0.47 12.23
CA TYR A 128 -10.92 -0.02 13.29
C TYR A 128 -10.51 -1.48 13.07
N HIS A 129 -11.45 -2.34 12.67
CA HIS A 129 -11.19 -3.73 12.29
C HIS A 129 -10.16 -3.82 11.16
N ARG A 130 -10.32 -2.99 10.13
CA ARG A 130 -9.37 -2.89 9.01
C ARG A 130 -7.97 -2.43 9.47
N TRP A 131 -7.90 -1.57 10.48
CA TRP A 131 -6.62 -1.17 11.07
C TRP A 131 -5.99 -2.34 11.86
N LEU A 132 -6.77 -3.03 12.71
CA LEU A 132 -6.32 -4.20 13.48
C LEU A 132 -5.79 -5.33 12.59
N THR A 133 -6.47 -5.61 11.49
CA THR A 133 -6.13 -6.67 10.52
C THR A 133 -5.13 -6.23 9.46
N GLY A 134 -4.77 -4.94 9.46
CA GLY A 134 -3.83 -4.33 8.51
C GLY A 134 -2.43 -4.95 8.59
N ARG A 135 -1.63 -4.74 7.55
CA ARG A 135 -0.25 -5.26 7.45
C ARG A 135 0.79 -4.22 7.86
N GLU A 136 1.92 -4.72 8.32
CA GLU A 136 3.01 -3.88 8.80
C GLU A 136 3.66 -3.32 7.57
N LYS A 137 4.00 -2.04 7.61
CA LYS A 137 4.87 -1.52 6.56
C LYS A 137 6.24 -2.20 6.71
N PRO A 138 6.83 -2.71 5.61
CA PRO A 138 8.19 -3.19 5.67
C PRO A 138 9.11 -2.09 6.19
N ALA A 139 10.18 -2.45 6.90
CA ALA A 139 11.22 -1.49 7.28
C ALA A 139 11.76 -0.81 6.02
N LEU A 140 12.28 0.40 6.19
CA LEU A 140 13.00 1.10 5.13
C LEU A 140 14.17 0.21 4.69
N ASP A 141 14.14 -0.20 3.43
CA ASP A 141 15.16 -1.05 2.82
C ASP A 141 15.16 -0.85 1.30
N PHE A 142 16.21 -1.32 0.62
CA PHE A 142 16.31 -1.30 -0.83
C PHE A 142 15.62 -2.52 -1.45
N LEU A 143 14.71 -2.28 -2.38
CA LEU A 143 14.18 -3.29 -3.31
C LEU A 143 15.07 -3.42 -4.55
N LEU A 144 15.65 -2.30 -5.00
CA LEU A 144 16.52 -2.23 -6.17
C LEU A 144 17.56 -1.13 -5.98
N LEU A 145 18.80 -1.43 -6.33
CA LEU A 145 19.80 -0.44 -6.75
C LEU A 145 20.25 -0.86 -8.15
N TYR A 146 20.10 0.02 -9.12
CA TYR A 146 20.44 -0.24 -10.52
C TYR A 146 21.34 0.85 -11.07
N ILE A 147 22.37 0.43 -11.79
CA ILE A 147 23.37 1.31 -12.38
C ILE A 147 23.43 1.00 -13.86
N SER A 148 23.33 2.02 -14.69
CA SER A 148 23.58 1.91 -16.13
C SER A 148 24.66 2.90 -16.54
N LYS A 149 25.78 2.36 -17.02
CA LYS A 149 26.87 3.16 -17.62
C LYS A 149 26.45 3.75 -18.96
N GLU A 150 25.65 3.00 -19.72
CA GLU A 150 25.11 3.40 -21.03
C GLU A 150 24.27 4.68 -20.91
N THR A 151 23.27 4.70 -20.03
CA THR A 151 22.42 5.88 -19.82
C THR A 151 23.01 6.86 -18.80
N ARG A 152 24.11 6.48 -18.13
CA ARG A 152 24.72 7.22 -17.02
C ARG A 152 23.73 7.55 -15.92
N THR A 153 22.91 6.58 -15.53
CA THR A 153 21.90 6.77 -14.49
C THR A 153 22.06 5.79 -13.35
N VAL A 154 21.84 6.26 -12.12
CA VAL A 154 21.56 5.42 -10.96
C VAL A 154 20.06 5.46 -10.68
N THR A 155 19.45 4.30 -10.41
CA THR A 155 18.04 4.15 -10.05
C THR A 155 17.93 3.34 -8.76
N LEU A 156 17.12 3.84 -7.83
CA LEU A 156 16.85 3.23 -6.54
C LEU A 156 15.35 2.97 -6.42
N HIS A 157 15.00 1.81 -5.88
CA HIS A 157 13.64 1.50 -5.45
C HIS A 157 13.70 1.06 -3.99
N LEU A 158 12.90 1.70 -3.14
CA LEU A 158 12.83 1.45 -1.71
C LEU A 158 11.50 0.78 -1.34
N THR A 159 11.49 0.05 -0.23
CA THR A 159 10.29 -0.58 0.35
C THR A 159 9.24 0.42 0.82
N GLN A 160 9.62 1.69 1.01
CA GLN A 160 8.75 2.75 1.50
C GLN A 160 8.76 3.95 0.55
N GLN A 161 7.63 4.64 0.47
CA GLN A 161 7.57 5.95 -0.17
C GLN A 161 8.19 6.98 0.77
N ILE A 162 9.26 7.63 0.29
CA ILE A 162 10.00 8.62 1.07
C ILE A 162 9.91 9.99 0.40
N ARG A 163 10.02 11.05 1.21
CA ARG A 163 10.42 12.37 0.72
C ARG A 163 11.92 12.49 0.83
N ILE A 164 12.59 12.88 -0.24
CA ILE A 164 14.05 12.95 -0.25
C ILE A 164 14.61 13.95 0.78
N GLN A 165 13.84 14.97 1.18
CA GLN A 165 14.25 15.95 2.20
C GLN A 165 14.18 15.39 3.62
N GLU A 166 13.48 14.28 3.83
CA GLU A 166 13.29 13.63 5.13
C GLU A 166 14.26 12.46 5.35
N VAL A 167 15.20 12.24 4.42
CA VAL A 167 16.22 11.20 4.52
C VAL A 167 17.60 11.72 4.09
N GLU A 168 18.65 11.10 4.60
CA GLU A 168 20.00 11.23 4.08
C GLU A 168 20.25 10.08 3.09
N LEU A 169 20.31 10.39 1.80
CA LEU A 169 20.56 9.42 0.73
C LEU A 169 21.93 9.67 0.09
N THR A 170 22.85 8.74 0.29
CA THR A 170 24.22 8.83 -0.22
C THR A 170 24.54 7.63 -1.12
N VAL A 171 25.20 7.88 -2.24
CA VAL A 171 25.79 6.85 -3.09
C VAL A 171 27.30 7.07 -3.16
N ARG A 172 28.08 6.03 -2.92
CA ARG A 172 29.54 6.03 -3.00
C ARG A 172 29.99 5.07 -4.09
N MET A 173 31.01 5.49 -4.83
CA MET A 173 31.71 4.66 -5.80
C MET A 173 33.17 4.53 -5.36
N ASN A 174 33.65 3.31 -5.16
CA ASN A 174 34.97 2.99 -4.59
C ASN A 174 35.24 3.74 -3.27
N GLY A 175 34.21 3.87 -2.43
CA GLY A 175 34.27 4.61 -1.16
C GLY A 175 34.13 6.14 -1.28
N VAL A 176 34.18 6.71 -2.49
CA VAL A 176 34.06 8.17 -2.72
C VAL A 176 32.58 8.55 -2.93
N PRO A 177 32.02 9.50 -2.17
CA PRO A 177 30.64 9.94 -2.35
C PRO A 177 30.44 10.68 -3.68
N LEU A 178 29.35 10.38 -4.37
CA LEU A 178 28.94 11.07 -5.59
C LEU A 178 27.99 12.23 -5.28
N SER A 179 28.21 13.37 -5.94
CA SER A 179 27.25 14.49 -5.90
C SER A 179 26.13 14.20 -6.89
N LEU A 180 24.99 13.75 -6.35
CA LEU A 180 23.82 13.36 -7.14
C LEU A 180 22.65 14.30 -6.86
N VAL A 181 21.95 14.68 -7.92
CA VAL A 181 20.66 15.37 -7.83
C VAL A 181 19.56 14.34 -8.04
N TRP A 182 18.78 14.09 -6.99
CA TRP A 182 17.75 13.06 -7.00
C TRP A 182 16.44 13.57 -7.60
N HIS A 183 15.88 12.76 -8.49
CA HIS A 183 14.60 13.00 -9.15
C HIS A 183 13.63 11.87 -8.83
N ALA A 184 12.38 12.24 -8.54
CA ALA A 184 11.27 11.28 -8.53
C ALA A 184 10.67 11.18 -9.94
N PRO A 185 10.02 10.07 -10.30
CA PRO A 185 9.20 10.00 -11.49
C PRO A 185 8.07 11.04 -11.45
N SER A 186 7.90 11.81 -12.52
CA SER A 186 6.95 12.93 -12.59
C SER A 186 7.22 13.99 -11.50
N THR A 187 6.21 14.77 -11.11
CA THR A 187 6.31 15.83 -10.08
C THR A 187 6.00 15.33 -8.67
N LEU A 188 6.30 14.05 -8.38
CA LEU A 188 5.98 13.44 -7.10
C LEU A 188 6.91 13.97 -6.00
N LEU A 189 6.32 14.46 -4.91
CA LEU A 189 7.07 14.88 -3.72
C LEU A 189 7.51 13.70 -2.84
N CYS A 190 6.80 12.58 -2.95
CA CYS A 190 7.05 11.36 -2.19
C CYS A 190 6.99 10.18 -3.16
N SER A 191 8.05 9.38 -3.19
CA SER A 191 8.21 8.30 -4.16
C SER A 191 8.95 7.13 -3.54
N PRO A 192 8.59 5.88 -3.88
CA PRO A 192 9.42 4.72 -3.55
C PRO A 192 10.61 4.60 -4.51
N LEU A 193 10.55 5.24 -5.67
CA LEU A 193 11.57 5.17 -6.72
C LEU A 193 12.23 6.52 -6.96
N TRP A 194 13.56 6.54 -7.02
CA TRP A 194 14.36 7.74 -7.24
C TRP A 194 15.47 7.44 -8.24
N TYR A 195 15.85 8.43 -9.03
CA TYR A 195 16.96 8.30 -9.97
C TYR A 195 17.79 9.57 -10.02
N ALA A 196 19.04 9.44 -10.47
CA ALA A 196 19.95 10.56 -10.66
C ALA A 196 20.91 10.27 -11.81
N ASP A 197 21.38 11.33 -12.46
CA ASP A 197 22.43 11.24 -13.45
C ASP A 197 23.79 11.08 -12.76
N ILE A 198 24.60 10.17 -13.28
CA ILE A 198 25.96 9.92 -12.81
C ILE A 198 26.88 11.00 -13.42
N PRO A 199 27.67 11.71 -12.60
CA PRO A 199 28.63 12.69 -13.10
C PRO A 199 29.56 12.10 -14.16
N GLY A 200 29.81 12.86 -15.24
CA GLY A 200 30.52 12.34 -16.42
C GLY A 200 31.97 11.94 -16.17
N ASP A 201 32.60 12.51 -15.14
CA ASP A 201 33.95 12.20 -14.65
C ASP A 201 34.00 10.96 -13.75
N ALA A 202 32.88 10.52 -13.19
CA ALA A 202 32.84 9.38 -12.27
C ALA A 202 33.09 8.04 -12.98
N LEU A 203 32.64 7.87 -14.22
CA LEU A 203 32.75 6.60 -14.96
C LEU A 203 34.00 6.51 -15.87
N VAL A 204 35.04 7.29 -15.59
CA VAL A 204 36.25 7.35 -16.43
C VAL A 204 37.18 6.18 -16.11
N GLY A 205 37.33 5.26 -17.06
CA GLY A 205 38.29 4.15 -17.02
C GLY A 205 37.66 2.77 -17.09
N ASP A 206 38.37 1.80 -17.68
CA ASP A 206 37.98 0.38 -17.72
C ASP A 206 38.45 -0.33 -16.45
N CYS A 207 37.87 0.05 -15.30
CA CYS A 207 38.10 -0.62 -14.03
C CYS A 207 36.82 -1.20 -13.44
N ASP A 208 37.01 -2.22 -12.61
CA ASP A 208 35.95 -2.72 -11.74
C ASP A 208 35.67 -1.67 -10.67
N ASN A 209 34.39 -1.44 -10.38
CA ASN A 209 33.97 -0.43 -9.41
C ASN A 209 32.99 -1.03 -8.41
N GLU A 210 33.17 -0.68 -7.14
CA GLU A 210 32.24 -1.00 -6.06
C GLU A 210 31.32 0.19 -5.80
N TRP A 211 30.03 -0.08 -5.67
CA TRP A 211 28.99 0.90 -5.44
C TRP A 211 28.25 0.57 -4.17
N LYS A 212 28.05 1.60 -3.34
CA LYS A 212 27.31 1.50 -2.10
C LYS A 212 26.30 2.61 -2.01
N ALA A 213 25.02 2.25 -1.97
CA ALA A 213 23.94 3.17 -1.62
C ALA A 213 23.61 3.02 -0.13
N THR A 214 23.34 4.13 0.54
CA THR A 214 22.91 4.16 1.94
C THR A 214 21.78 5.16 2.07
N VAL A 215 20.69 4.74 2.68
CA VAL A 215 19.56 5.61 3.05
C VAL A 215 19.41 5.58 4.56
N ARG A 216 19.36 6.76 5.16
CA ARG A 216 19.15 6.93 6.60
C ARG A 216 17.98 7.88 6.86
N SER A 217 16.99 7.43 7.61
CA SER A 217 15.86 8.26 8.02
C SER A 217 16.16 9.04 9.30
N LEU A 218 15.34 10.06 9.58
CA LEU A 218 15.49 10.95 10.74
C LEU A 218 15.39 10.24 12.10
N ASP A 219 14.71 9.10 12.15
CA ASP A 219 14.58 8.24 13.33
C ASP A 219 15.84 7.38 13.58
N GLY A 220 16.85 7.46 12.72
CA GLY A 220 18.10 6.71 12.80
C GLY A 220 18.06 5.34 12.11
N THR A 221 16.93 4.94 11.52
CA THR A 221 16.88 3.70 10.72
C THR A 221 17.77 3.86 9.48
N GLU A 222 18.60 2.86 9.20
CA GLU A 222 19.54 2.86 8.08
C GLU A 222 19.43 1.57 7.28
N ALA A 223 19.47 1.69 5.95
CA ALA A 223 19.56 0.59 5.02
C ALA A 223 20.68 0.83 4.01
N HIS A 224 21.20 -0.26 3.44
CA HIS A 224 22.31 -0.24 2.50
C HIS A 224 22.09 -1.23 1.35
N ALA A 225 22.63 -0.88 0.19
CA ALA A 225 22.71 -1.76 -0.96
C ALA A 225 24.13 -1.66 -1.54
N ASP A 226 24.78 -2.80 -1.68
CA ASP A 226 26.14 -2.92 -2.20
C ASP A 226 26.13 -3.66 -3.54
N LEU A 227 26.96 -3.20 -4.48
CA LEU A 227 27.02 -3.72 -5.84
C LEU A 227 28.45 -3.63 -6.38
N SER A 228 28.92 -4.68 -7.05
CA SER A 228 30.17 -4.64 -7.80
C SER A 228 29.86 -4.63 -9.29
N VAL A 229 30.48 -3.73 -10.04
CA VAL A 229 30.29 -3.55 -11.48
C VAL A 229 31.62 -3.76 -12.18
N LYS A 230 31.70 -4.79 -13.04
CA LYS A 230 32.93 -5.05 -13.78
C LYS A 230 33.18 -4.00 -14.84
N ALA A 231 34.43 -3.82 -15.25
CA ALA A 231 34.80 -2.94 -16.36
C ALA A 231 33.98 -3.24 -17.63
N SER A 232 33.84 -4.52 -17.97
CA SER A 232 33.12 -5.01 -19.15
C SER A 232 31.60 -4.90 -19.07
N GLU A 233 31.03 -4.70 -17.89
CA GLU A 233 29.57 -4.65 -17.68
C GLU A 233 29.05 -3.22 -17.92
N GLN A 234 28.00 -3.10 -18.73
CA GLN A 234 27.32 -1.83 -18.97
C GLN A 234 26.25 -1.51 -17.92
N LYS A 235 25.75 -2.54 -17.23
CA LYS A 235 24.62 -2.48 -16.33
C LYS A 235 24.84 -3.45 -15.18
N ALA A 236 24.46 -3.05 -13.99
CA ALA A 236 24.53 -3.90 -12.81
C ALA A 236 23.36 -3.59 -11.88
N ARG A 237 22.93 -4.60 -11.11
CA ARG A 237 21.79 -4.48 -10.21
C ARG A 237 22.03 -5.21 -8.90
N PHE A 238 21.55 -4.60 -7.82
CA PHE A 238 21.31 -5.24 -6.53
C PHE A 238 19.79 -5.46 -6.38
N THR A 239 19.39 -6.63 -5.92
CA THR A 239 17.99 -6.93 -5.57
C THR A 239 17.91 -7.10 -4.07
N GLY A 240 16.93 -6.44 -3.45
CA GLY A 240 16.71 -6.50 -2.00
C GLY A 240 16.48 -7.90 -1.46
N ASN A 241 16.63 -8.03 -0.14
CA ASN A 241 16.45 -9.30 0.58
C ASN A 241 14.99 -9.75 0.69
N ILE A 242 14.03 -8.86 0.39
CA ILE A 242 12.60 -9.20 0.41
C ILE A 242 12.25 -9.82 -0.93
N PRO A 243 11.98 -11.15 -0.99
CA PRO A 243 11.65 -11.78 -2.25
C PRO A 243 10.31 -11.26 -2.78
N ARG A 244 10.15 -11.23 -4.10
CA ARG A 244 9.00 -10.58 -4.76
C ARG A 244 7.64 -11.14 -4.34
N ASN A 245 7.59 -12.44 -4.11
CA ASN A 245 6.41 -13.13 -3.59
C ASN A 245 6.04 -12.69 -2.16
N HIS A 246 6.92 -12.00 -1.44
CA HIS A 246 6.67 -11.48 -0.08
C HIS A 246 6.41 -9.96 -0.05
N LEU A 247 6.33 -9.30 -1.21
CA LEU A 247 6.10 -7.84 -1.29
C LEU A 247 4.64 -7.48 -1.01
N PHE A 248 3.71 -8.25 -1.57
CA PHE A 248 2.27 -8.02 -1.41
C PHE A 248 1.53 -9.20 -0.77
N SER A 249 2.21 -10.28 -0.44
CA SER A 249 1.79 -11.31 0.53
C SER A 249 2.85 -11.39 1.62
N CYS A 250 2.46 -11.65 2.87
CA CYS A 250 3.41 -11.85 3.96
C CYS A 250 3.13 -13.21 4.57
N GLU A 251 4.18 -13.94 4.95
CA GLU A 251 4.01 -15.11 5.79
C GLU A 251 3.42 -14.68 7.13
N LEU A 252 2.20 -15.12 7.39
CA LEU A 252 1.53 -14.88 8.65
C LEU A 252 2.01 -15.93 9.66
N SER A 253 2.27 -15.51 10.91
CA SER A 253 2.49 -16.49 11.98
C SER A 253 1.26 -17.38 12.14
N ALA A 254 1.44 -18.63 12.59
CA ALA A 254 0.33 -19.57 12.75
C ALA A 254 -0.81 -19.00 13.62
N ALA A 255 -0.44 -18.25 14.67
CA ALA A 255 -1.39 -17.58 15.52
C ALA A 255 -2.14 -16.45 14.77
N ARG A 256 -1.47 -15.67 13.91
CA ARG A 256 -2.12 -14.63 13.09
C ARG A 256 -3.09 -15.22 12.09
N THR A 257 -2.67 -16.29 11.42
CA THR A 257 -3.51 -17.04 10.47
C THR A 257 -4.79 -17.52 11.15
N SER A 258 -4.68 -18.15 12.32
CA SER A 258 -5.85 -18.63 13.07
C SER A 258 -6.83 -17.52 13.45
N VAL A 259 -6.34 -16.36 13.91
CA VAL A 259 -7.19 -15.21 14.24
C VAL A 259 -7.92 -14.71 12.99
N LEU A 260 -7.20 -14.48 11.89
CA LEU A 260 -7.81 -13.98 10.66
C LEU A 260 -8.79 -14.97 10.02
N GLU A 261 -8.55 -16.29 10.15
CA GLU A 261 -9.51 -17.32 9.71
C GLU A 261 -10.79 -17.26 10.55
N LYS A 262 -10.68 -17.13 11.88
CA LYS A 262 -11.85 -16.96 12.75
C LYS A 262 -12.61 -15.67 12.44
N GLU A 263 -11.91 -14.55 12.24
CA GLU A 263 -12.55 -13.29 11.83
C GLU A 263 -13.27 -13.42 10.48
N LEU A 264 -12.71 -14.20 9.55
CA LEU A 264 -13.32 -14.44 8.25
C LEU A 264 -14.60 -15.26 8.38
N GLU A 265 -14.62 -16.29 9.23
CA GLU A 265 -15.83 -17.08 9.53
C GLU A 265 -16.93 -16.19 10.13
N VAL A 266 -16.56 -15.36 11.12
CA VAL A 266 -17.47 -14.42 11.78
C VAL A 266 -18.06 -13.42 10.79
N CYS A 267 -17.24 -12.83 9.92
CA CYS A 267 -17.72 -11.89 8.90
C CYS A 267 -18.58 -12.56 7.82
N GLN A 268 -18.31 -13.82 7.49
CA GLN A 268 -19.12 -14.60 6.55
C GLN A 268 -20.50 -14.89 7.13
N ALA A 269 -20.58 -15.30 8.40
CA ALA A 269 -21.85 -15.50 9.09
C ALA A 269 -22.67 -14.20 9.15
N LEU A 270 -22.03 -13.06 9.41
CA LEU A 270 -22.71 -11.76 9.40
C LEU A 270 -23.19 -11.36 8.00
N HIS A 271 -22.42 -11.66 6.94
CA HIS A 271 -22.86 -11.46 5.55
C HIS A 271 -24.07 -12.33 5.20
N GLU A 272 -24.13 -13.56 5.69
CA GLU A 272 -25.30 -14.44 5.49
C GLU A 272 -26.56 -13.88 6.17
N LEU A 273 -26.42 -13.27 7.35
CA LEU A 273 -27.51 -12.61 8.06
C LEU A 273 -27.91 -11.27 7.42
N GLU A 274 -26.95 -10.51 6.92
CA GLU A 274 -27.16 -9.21 6.28
C GLU A 274 -26.54 -9.10 4.87
N PRO A 275 -27.11 -9.76 3.84
CA PRO A 275 -26.48 -9.83 2.50
C PRO A 275 -26.35 -8.49 1.78
N GLN A 276 -27.11 -7.48 2.21
CA GLN A 276 -27.07 -6.12 1.66
C GLN A 276 -26.09 -5.21 2.42
N ASN A 277 -25.38 -5.74 3.41
CA ASN A 277 -24.37 -4.98 4.12
C ASN A 277 -23.01 -5.14 3.45
N LYS A 278 -22.52 -4.03 2.88
CA LYS A 278 -21.22 -4.00 2.19
C LYS A 278 -20.03 -4.23 3.12
N TRP A 279 -20.14 -3.95 4.42
CA TRP A 279 -18.99 -3.95 5.31
C TRP A 279 -18.50 -5.36 5.66
N PRO A 280 -19.35 -6.31 6.10
CA PRO A 280 -18.93 -7.71 6.23
C PRO A 280 -18.35 -8.27 4.94
N LEU A 281 -18.98 -7.95 3.80
CA LEU A 281 -18.56 -8.43 2.48
C LEU A 281 -17.18 -7.89 2.06
N LEU A 282 -16.93 -6.59 2.22
CA LEU A 282 -15.62 -5.98 1.97
C LEU A 282 -14.56 -6.51 2.93
N THR A 283 -14.90 -6.69 4.20
CA THR A 283 -13.99 -7.26 5.20
C THR A 283 -13.61 -8.69 4.86
N CYS A 284 -14.57 -9.52 4.41
CA CYS A 284 -14.28 -10.86 3.90
C CYS A 284 -13.27 -10.84 2.74
N VAL A 285 -13.44 -9.95 1.76
CA VAL A 285 -12.50 -9.79 0.64
C VAL A 285 -11.08 -9.46 1.14
N LEU A 286 -10.97 -8.51 2.07
CA LEU A 286 -9.68 -8.09 2.61
C LEU A 286 -9.01 -9.20 3.44
N LEU A 287 -9.78 -9.91 4.27
CA LEU A 287 -9.29 -11.05 5.06
C LEU A 287 -8.85 -12.21 4.17
N MET A 288 -9.63 -12.56 3.15
CA MET A 288 -9.25 -13.59 2.18
C MET A 288 -7.96 -13.24 1.46
N ARG A 289 -7.79 -11.98 1.01
CA ARG A 289 -6.52 -11.52 0.41
C ARG A 289 -5.37 -11.50 1.42
N ALA A 290 -5.66 -11.19 2.68
CA ALA A 290 -4.66 -11.15 3.75
C ALA A 290 -4.10 -12.55 4.05
N LEU A 291 -4.99 -13.55 4.14
CA LEU A 291 -4.69 -14.95 4.41
C LEU A 291 -3.97 -15.64 3.25
N ASP A 292 -4.65 -15.77 2.11
CA ASP A 292 -4.14 -16.40 0.91
C ASP A 292 -5.01 -16.02 -0.29
N GLY A 293 -4.63 -14.94 -0.98
CA GLY A 293 -5.37 -14.44 -2.13
C GLY A 293 -5.42 -15.41 -3.31
N SER A 294 -4.50 -16.38 -3.40
CA SER A 294 -4.52 -17.41 -4.43
C SER A 294 -5.55 -18.49 -4.11
N ARG A 295 -5.58 -18.97 -2.85
CA ARG A 295 -6.59 -19.93 -2.35
C ARG A 295 -8.02 -19.43 -2.50
N PHE A 296 -8.24 -18.14 -2.24
CA PHE A 296 -9.58 -17.54 -2.24
C PHE A 296 -9.96 -16.78 -3.51
N ARG A 297 -9.19 -16.93 -4.61
CA ARG A 297 -9.35 -16.11 -5.82
C ARG A 297 -10.78 -16.01 -6.34
N GLU A 298 -11.44 -17.14 -6.55
CA GLU A 298 -12.82 -17.19 -7.09
C GLU A 298 -13.83 -16.54 -6.13
N LYS A 299 -13.66 -16.78 -4.82
CA LYS A 299 -14.55 -16.21 -3.79
C LYS A 299 -14.35 -14.69 -3.66
N ILE A 300 -13.12 -14.20 -3.77
CA ILE A 300 -12.80 -12.77 -3.81
C ILE A 300 -13.47 -12.12 -5.02
N GLU A 301 -13.36 -12.72 -6.20
CA GLU A 301 -13.96 -12.18 -7.42
C GLU A 301 -15.49 -12.12 -7.32
N LYS A 302 -16.12 -13.20 -6.84
CA LYS A 302 -17.55 -13.24 -6.56
C LYS A 302 -17.97 -12.13 -5.60
N PHE A 303 -17.27 -11.97 -4.48
CA PHE A 303 -17.62 -10.97 -3.46
C PHE A 303 -17.39 -9.53 -3.96
N LEU A 304 -16.39 -9.28 -4.81
CA LEU A 304 -16.19 -7.97 -5.45
C LEU A 304 -17.32 -7.62 -6.43
N LEU A 305 -17.85 -8.62 -7.15
CA LEU A 305 -19.03 -8.43 -7.99
C LEU A 305 -20.27 -8.11 -7.15
N GLU A 306 -20.51 -8.88 -6.09
CA GLU A 306 -21.60 -8.61 -5.13
C GLU A 306 -21.48 -7.20 -4.51
N LEU A 307 -20.28 -6.78 -4.08
CA LEU A 307 -20.03 -5.42 -3.58
C LEU A 307 -20.41 -4.34 -4.57
N SER A 308 -20.16 -4.57 -5.85
CA SER A 308 -20.53 -3.62 -6.90
C SER A 308 -22.04 -3.50 -7.09
N THR A 309 -22.81 -4.54 -6.72
CA THR A 309 -24.27 -4.50 -6.71
C THR A 309 -24.84 -3.85 -5.45
N VAL A 310 -24.25 -4.13 -4.29
CA VAL A 310 -24.70 -3.66 -2.96
C VAL A 310 -24.30 -2.20 -2.71
N ASP A 311 -23.14 -1.76 -3.18
CA ASP A 311 -22.67 -0.35 -3.09
C ASP A 311 -22.26 0.18 -4.48
N PRO A 312 -23.26 0.44 -5.37
CA PRO A 312 -22.99 0.82 -6.76
C PRO A 312 -22.23 2.14 -6.89
N MET A 313 -22.37 3.04 -5.90
CA MET A 313 -21.63 4.30 -5.84
C MET A 313 -20.12 4.09 -5.71
N ARG A 314 -19.68 2.93 -5.20
CA ARG A 314 -18.26 2.55 -5.04
C ARG A 314 -17.82 1.43 -5.99
N SER A 315 -18.63 1.07 -6.98
CA SER A 315 -18.27 0.08 -8.00
C SER A 315 -16.89 0.32 -8.64
N ALA A 316 -16.53 1.58 -8.93
CA ALA A 316 -15.20 1.92 -9.43
C ALA A 316 -14.07 1.54 -8.44
N TYR A 317 -14.27 1.81 -7.15
CA TYR A 317 -13.31 1.42 -6.11
C TYR A 317 -13.12 -0.10 -6.04
N TYR A 318 -14.18 -0.90 -6.14
CA TYR A 318 -14.06 -2.37 -6.13
C TYR A 318 -13.39 -2.92 -7.38
N ASN A 319 -13.64 -2.32 -8.55
CA ASN A 319 -12.94 -2.66 -9.79
C ASN A 319 -11.44 -2.31 -9.72
N ASP A 320 -11.10 -1.16 -9.13
CA ASP A 320 -9.71 -0.77 -8.91
C ASP A 320 -9.03 -1.69 -7.90
N LEU A 321 -9.74 -2.11 -6.84
CA LEU A 321 -9.27 -3.11 -5.88
C LEU A 321 -9.01 -4.47 -6.55
N ARG A 322 -9.88 -4.91 -7.47
CA ARG A 322 -9.64 -6.11 -8.29
C ARG A 322 -8.37 -5.94 -9.12
N SER A 323 -8.23 -4.81 -9.82
CA SER A 323 -7.09 -4.51 -10.67
C SER A 323 -5.78 -4.55 -9.87
N ARG A 324 -5.78 -3.98 -8.67
CA ARG A 324 -4.68 -4.08 -7.71
C ARG A 324 -4.32 -5.52 -7.39
N PHE A 325 -5.27 -6.35 -6.98
CA PHE A 325 -4.99 -7.75 -6.61
C PHE A 325 -4.44 -8.56 -7.80
N VAL A 326 -5.02 -8.38 -8.98
CA VAL A 326 -4.56 -9.04 -10.21
C VAL A 326 -3.11 -8.66 -10.53
N MET A 327 -2.76 -7.39 -10.38
CA MET A 327 -1.39 -6.93 -10.59
C MET A 327 -0.43 -7.43 -9.51
N GLU A 328 -0.80 -7.36 -8.24
CA GLU A 328 0.03 -7.87 -7.14
C GLU A 328 0.38 -9.36 -7.34
N ILE A 329 -0.61 -10.20 -7.65
CA ILE A 329 -0.40 -11.64 -7.92
C ILE A 329 0.53 -11.85 -9.12
N ALA A 330 0.35 -11.07 -10.18
CA ALA A 330 1.20 -11.17 -11.36
C ALA A 330 2.65 -10.75 -11.06
N LEU A 331 2.83 -9.65 -10.31
CA LEU A 331 4.14 -9.13 -9.89
C LEU A 331 4.87 -10.08 -8.94
N GLU A 332 4.15 -10.73 -8.01
CA GLU A 332 4.69 -11.76 -7.10
C GLU A 332 5.33 -12.92 -7.87
N GLY A 333 4.80 -13.25 -9.06
CA GLY A 333 5.30 -14.31 -9.93
C GLY A 333 6.34 -13.89 -10.98
N LEU A 334 6.74 -12.61 -11.04
CA LEU A 334 7.71 -12.15 -12.04
C LEU A 334 9.15 -12.46 -11.65
N ASP A 335 9.90 -12.98 -12.62
CA ASP A 335 11.36 -13.13 -12.51
C ASP A 335 12.05 -11.75 -12.30
N ALA A 336 13.15 -11.75 -11.54
CA ALA A 336 13.91 -10.54 -11.26
C ALA A 336 14.48 -9.90 -12.54
N ASN A 337 14.79 -10.70 -13.56
CA ASN A 337 15.39 -10.30 -14.83
C ASN A 337 14.37 -10.13 -15.97
N VAL A 338 13.08 -10.06 -15.64
CA VAL A 338 12.01 -9.89 -16.65
C VAL A 338 12.23 -8.66 -17.52
N VAL A 339 12.28 -8.86 -18.84
CA VAL A 339 12.45 -7.80 -19.85
C VAL A 339 11.11 -7.42 -20.48
N CYS A 340 10.20 -8.39 -20.60
CA CYS A 340 8.89 -8.24 -21.21
C CYS A 340 7.81 -8.74 -20.25
N VAL A 341 6.73 -7.98 -20.07
CA VAL A 341 5.58 -8.38 -19.26
C VAL A 341 4.27 -8.08 -20.00
N SER A 342 3.30 -8.99 -19.88
CA SER A 342 1.94 -8.77 -20.39
C SER A 342 0.90 -8.87 -19.28
N PHE A 343 0.09 -7.83 -19.21
CA PHE A 343 -1.13 -7.71 -18.43
C PHE A 343 -2.36 -7.60 -19.34
N ALA A 344 -2.25 -8.07 -20.58
CA ALA A 344 -3.32 -7.92 -21.54
C ALA A 344 -4.58 -8.71 -21.16
N GLY A 345 -5.76 -8.15 -21.42
CA GLY A 345 -7.03 -8.88 -21.25
C GLY A 345 -7.40 -9.18 -19.79
N LYS A 346 -6.84 -8.45 -18.81
CA LYS A 346 -7.06 -8.67 -17.37
C LYS A 346 -8.17 -7.82 -16.76
N GLU A 347 -8.93 -7.13 -17.61
CA GLU A 347 -9.97 -6.17 -17.23
C GLU A 347 -9.53 -5.07 -16.27
N LEU A 348 -8.26 -4.65 -16.33
CA LEU A 348 -7.71 -3.63 -15.43
C LEU A 348 -8.39 -2.28 -15.66
N THR A 349 -8.86 -1.63 -14.60
CA THR A 349 -9.39 -0.25 -14.63
C THR A 349 -8.35 0.80 -14.24
N CYS A 350 -7.35 0.37 -13.46
CA CYS A 350 -6.19 1.14 -13.05
C CYS A 350 -4.93 0.24 -13.06
N VAL A 351 -3.76 0.87 -13.03
CA VAL A 351 -2.47 0.19 -12.94
C VAL A 351 -1.84 0.54 -11.59
N HIS A 352 -1.37 -0.46 -10.86
CA HIS A 352 -0.75 -0.34 -9.54
C HIS A 352 0.68 -0.86 -9.56
N HIS A 353 1.51 -0.38 -8.62
CA HIS A 353 2.84 -0.93 -8.34
C HIS A 353 3.78 -0.95 -9.55
N THR A 354 3.64 0.04 -10.44
CA THR A 354 4.45 0.19 -11.68
C THR A 354 5.91 0.51 -11.40
N ASP A 355 6.22 1.01 -10.21
CA ASP A 355 7.56 1.12 -9.63
C ASP A 355 8.33 -0.22 -9.64
N HIS A 356 7.65 -1.35 -9.49
CA HIS A 356 8.27 -2.68 -9.63
C HIS A 356 8.62 -3.06 -11.07
N LEU A 357 8.13 -2.31 -12.06
CA LEU A 357 8.37 -2.52 -13.48
C LEU A 357 9.35 -1.50 -14.08
N ALA A 358 10.05 -0.72 -13.24
CA ALA A 358 10.90 0.38 -13.70
C ALA A 358 12.03 0.00 -14.67
N LEU A 359 12.48 -1.26 -14.62
CA LEU A 359 13.52 -1.80 -15.51
C LEU A 359 12.97 -2.62 -16.69
N VAL A 360 11.66 -2.79 -16.80
CA VAL A 360 11.02 -3.58 -17.86
C VAL A 360 11.00 -2.78 -19.15
N ARG A 361 11.41 -3.41 -20.27
CA ARG A 361 11.52 -2.76 -21.58
C ARG A 361 10.26 -2.88 -22.41
N ASP A 362 9.56 -4.01 -22.29
CA ASP A 362 8.34 -4.26 -23.06
C ASP A 362 7.16 -4.49 -22.12
N VAL A 363 6.16 -3.61 -22.17
CA VAL A 363 4.97 -3.69 -21.32
C VAL A 363 3.73 -3.72 -22.18
N ASP A 364 2.98 -4.81 -22.09
CA ASP A 364 1.69 -4.97 -22.77
C ASP A 364 0.53 -4.84 -21.77
N LEU A 365 -0.20 -3.75 -21.87
CA LEU A 365 -1.39 -3.43 -21.09
C LEU A 365 -2.67 -3.43 -21.96
N SER A 366 -2.61 -4.04 -23.14
CA SER A 366 -3.71 -4.00 -24.11
C SER A 366 -4.97 -4.73 -23.65
N ARG A 367 -6.11 -4.41 -24.27
CA ARG A 367 -7.41 -5.07 -24.02
C ARG A 367 -7.83 -5.01 -22.55
N ASN A 368 -7.72 -3.82 -21.95
CA ASN A 368 -8.13 -3.55 -20.58
C ASN A 368 -9.17 -2.41 -20.55
N ARG A 369 -9.42 -1.80 -19.39
CA ARG A 369 -10.39 -0.71 -19.19
C ARG A 369 -9.71 0.53 -18.59
N ILE A 370 -8.39 0.67 -18.79
CA ILE A 370 -7.56 1.72 -18.19
C ILE A 370 -7.95 3.08 -18.75
N ARG A 371 -8.10 4.07 -17.87
CA ARG A 371 -8.43 5.47 -18.24
C ARG A 371 -7.28 6.44 -18.01
N SER A 372 -6.53 6.25 -16.93
CA SER A 372 -5.43 7.13 -16.51
C SER A 372 -4.09 6.45 -16.74
N LEU A 373 -3.17 7.17 -17.38
CA LEU A 373 -1.80 6.72 -17.63
C LEU A 373 -0.79 7.27 -16.62
N HIS A 374 -1.21 8.13 -15.69
CA HIS A 374 -0.31 8.71 -14.69
C HIS A 374 0.51 7.67 -13.90
N PRO A 375 -0.02 6.49 -13.52
CA PRO A 375 0.81 5.48 -12.84
C PRO A 375 1.97 4.96 -13.70
N LEU A 376 1.97 5.14 -15.02
CA LEU A 376 3.02 4.63 -15.89
C LEU A 376 4.33 5.42 -15.81
N CYS A 377 4.35 6.59 -15.14
CA CYS A 377 5.56 7.42 -15.02
C CYS A 377 6.77 6.68 -14.40
N PHE A 378 6.54 5.60 -13.66
CA PHE A 378 7.58 4.76 -13.08
C PHE A 378 8.29 3.83 -14.08
N LEU A 379 7.76 3.65 -15.30
CA LEU A 379 8.29 2.74 -16.33
C LEU A 379 9.53 3.33 -17.04
N ARG A 380 10.57 3.68 -16.27
CA ARG A 380 11.73 4.45 -16.75
C ARG A 380 12.52 3.79 -17.88
N SER A 381 12.51 2.46 -17.98
CA SER A 381 13.25 1.70 -18.99
C SER A 381 12.39 1.19 -20.15
N VAL A 382 11.10 1.56 -20.20
CA VAL A 382 10.19 1.07 -21.23
C VAL A 382 10.58 1.59 -22.61
N VAL A 383 10.58 0.68 -23.58
CA VAL A 383 10.87 0.92 -24.99
C VAL A 383 9.63 0.63 -25.83
N ARG A 384 8.90 -0.43 -25.51
CA ARG A 384 7.66 -0.80 -26.20
C ARG A 384 6.51 -0.86 -25.21
N LEU A 385 5.51 -0.01 -25.42
CA LEU A 385 4.31 0.07 -24.59
C LEU A 385 3.06 -0.16 -25.42
N ASN A 386 2.36 -1.26 -25.17
CA ASN A 386 1.08 -1.53 -25.81
C ASN A 386 -0.07 -1.16 -24.88
N LEU A 387 -0.87 -0.16 -25.25
CA LEU A 387 -2.06 0.30 -24.54
C LEU A 387 -3.32 0.14 -25.39
N SER A 388 -3.29 -0.65 -26.46
CA SER A 388 -4.44 -0.79 -27.36
C SER A 388 -5.68 -1.38 -26.68
N GLY A 389 -6.88 -1.05 -27.14
CA GLY A 389 -8.12 -1.59 -26.58
C GLY A 389 -8.33 -1.23 -25.11
N ASN A 390 -8.14 0.05 -24.77
CA ASN A 390 -8.36 0.59 -23.42
C ASN A 390 -9.41 1.72 -23.46
N ARG A 391 -9.51 2.53 -22.40
CA ARG A 391 -10.44 3.66 -22.28
C ARG A 391 -9.69 4.97 -22.03
N VAL A 392 -8.48 5.09 -22.57
CA VAL A 392 -7.63 6.27 -22.41
C VAL A 392 -8.24 7.42 -23.20
N LEU A 393 -8.30 8.59 -22.57
CA LEU A 393 -8.78 9.83 -23.20
C LEU A 393 -7.65 10.84 -23.46
N THR A 394 -6.57 10.77 -22.68
CA THR A 394 -5.43 11.70 -22.73
C THR A 394 -4.13 10.94 -22.56
N CYS A 395 -3.05 11.41 -23.20
CA CYS A 395 -1.71 10.84 -23.03
C CYS A 395 -0.96 11.33 -21.77
N LEU A 396 -1.65 12.05 -20.87
CA LEU A 396 -1.08 12.53 -19.61
C LEU A 396 -0.54 11.37 -18.76
N GLY A 397 0.74 11.44 -18.42
CA GLY A 397 1.50 10.40 -17.73
C GLY A 397 2.54 9.69 -18.59
N LEU A 398 2.55 9.90 -19.91
CA LEU A 398 3.54 9.33 -20.83
C LEU A 398 4.74 10.27 -21.09
N GLU A 399 4.67 11.54 -20.68
CA GLU A 399 5.69 12.57 -20.98
C GLU A 399 7.07 12.23 -20.40
N GLU A 400 7.10 11.43 -19.34
CA GLU A 400 8.29 11.16 -18.52
C GLU A 400 8.95 9.80 -18.83
N LEU A 401 8.62 9.19 -19.97
CA LEU A 401 9.16 7.90 -20.42
C LEU A 401 10.35 8.12 -21.36
N PRO A 402 11.60 8.10 -20.86
CA PRO A 402 12.77 8.65 -21.56
C PRO A 402 13.28 7.78 -22.72
N HIS A 403 12.82 6.53 -22.79
CA HIS A 403 13.32 5.52 -23.73
C HIS A 403 12.21 4.90 -24.58
N LEU A 404 10.99 5.46 -24.55
CA LEU A 404 9.87 4.92 -25.30
C LEU A 404 10.08 5.13 -26.80
N GLU A 405 10.18 4.03 -27.56
CA GLU A 405 10.40 4.04 -29.01
C GLU A 405 9.15 3.56 -29.78
N TRP A 406 8.33 2.70 -29.16
CA TRP A 406 7.11 2.18 -29.77
C TRP A 406 5.93 2.26 -28.79
N LEU A 407 4.84 2.84 -29.26
CA LEU A 407 3.61 3.03 -28.51
C LEU A 407 2.40 2.66 -29.37
N SER A 408 1.54 1.78 -28.87
CA SER A 408 0.22 1.56 -29.46
C SER A 408 -0.88 2.08 -28.54
N LEU A 409 -1.73 2.96 -29.08
CA LEU A 409 -2.92 3.51 -28.43
C LEU A 409 -4.19 3.20 -29.25
N GLU A 410 -4.13 2.21 -30.14
CA GLU A 410 -5.26 1.78 -30.96
C GLU A 410 -6.49 1.44 -30.10
N ASP A 411 -7.70 1.59 -30.63
CA ASP A 411 -8.93 1.25 -29.93
C ASP A 411 -9.06 1.90 -28.53
N ASN A 412 -8.66 3.17 -28.40
CA ASN A 412 -8.89 4.02 -27.24
C ASN A 412 -9.85 5.16 -27.56
N GLY A 413 -10.31 5.87 -26.53
CA GLY A 413 -11.20 7.03 -26.65
C GLY A 413 -10.48 8.37 -26.78
N ILE A 414 -9.25 8.39 -27.30
CA ILE A 414 -8.44 9.62 -27.36
C ILE A 414 -9.09 10.58 -28.35
N LEU A 415 -9.64 11.67 -27.83
CA LEU A 415 -10.12 12.77 -28.65
C LEU A 415 -8.91 13.53 -29.16
N LEU A 416 -8.62 13.42 -30.45
CA LEU A 416 -7.70 14.34 -31.11
C LEU A 416 -8.31 15.75 -30.97
N GLY A 417 -7.76 16.55 -30.04
CA GLY A 417 -8.04 17.98 -30.01
C GLY A 417 -7.70 18.59 -31.37
N PRO A 418 -8.29 19.75 -31.74
CA PRO A 418 -7.93 20.42 -32.99
C PRO A 418 -6.41 20.64 -33.00
N THR A 419 -5.76 20.05 -34.00
CA THR A 419 -4.32 20.01 -34.20
C THR A 419 -3.70 21.41 -34.16
N THR A 420 -3.05 21.77 -33.06
CA THR A 420 -1.88 22.64 -33.14
C THR A 420 -0.68 21.75 -33.35
N MET A 421 -0.25 21.67 -34.62
CA MET A 421 0.99 21.04 -35.06
C MET A 421 2.16 21.45 -34.17
N VAL A 422 2.72 20.50 -33.44
CA VAL A 422 4.11 20.57 -32.97
C VAL A 422 4.73 19.18 -33.11
N GLY A 423 5.46 19.01 -34.22
CA GLY A 423 6.62 18.13 -34.34
C GLY A 423 6.39 16.61 -34.38
N PRO A 424 7.16 15.87 -35.20
CA PRO A 424 7.12 14.40 -35.20
C PRO A 424 7.79 13.88 -33.92
N CYS A 425 7.09 12.99 -33.22
CA CYS A 425 7.67 12.11 -32.20
C CYS A 425 8.42 10.95 -32.85
#